data_AF-A0A5S4YY05-F1
#
_entry.id   AF-A0A5S4YY05-F1
#
_cell.length_a   1.000
_cell.length_b   1.000
_cell.length_c   1.000
_cell.angle_alpha   90.00
_cell.angle_beta   90.00
_cell.angle_gamma   90.00
#
_symmetry.space_group_name_H-M   'P 1'
#
loop_
_entity.id
_entity.type
_entity.pdbx_description
1 polymer ?
#
loop_
_entity_poly.entity_id
_entity_poly.type
_entity_poly.pdbx_seq_one_letter_code
_entity_poly.pdbx_strand_id
1 'polypeptide(L)'
;MIAAKRAEDGAPDGSGPRRMLSEKQVLEIVPVGRTTLYRMEKAGRFPRSTYISPNRRVSYEDEIVAWQNAVDEFDPGRRRGKGRRRHISPNPA
;
A
#
# COMPACT_ATOMS: atom_id res chain seq x y z
N MET A 1 4.90 27.50 15.10
CA MET A 1 5.31 26.35 14.27
C MET A 1 4.22 25.30 14.36
N ILE A 2 3.52 25.02 13.26
CA ILE A 2 2.25 24.27 13.25
C ILE A 2 2.52 22.77 13.45
N ALA A 3 1.84 22.20 14.44
CA ALA A 3 1.84 20.79 14.82
C ALA A 3 1.34 19.89 13.68
N ALA A 4 2.03 18.77 13.44
CA ALA A 4 1.54 17.70 12.57
C ALA A 4 1.19 16.48 13.43
N LYS A 5 -0.11 16.19 13.46
CA LYS A 5 -0.82 15.17 14.24
C LYS A 5 -0.08 13.84 14.39
N ARG A 6 0.00 13.39 15.64
CA ARG A 6 0.07 11.98 16.03
C ARG A 6 -1.18 11.27 15.47
N ALA A 7 -0.98 10.30 14.59
CA ALA A 7 -2.05 9.40 14.16
C ALA A 7 -2.23 8.35 15.27
N GLU A 8 -3.18 8.62 16.16
CA GLU A 8 -3.83 7.63 17.00
C GLU A 8 -4.99 7.09 16.16
N ASP A 9 -4.94 5.84 15.67
CA ASP A 9 -6.12 5.19 15.11
C ASP A 9 -6.04 3.67 15.31
N GLY A 10 -7.01 3.16 16.07
CA GLY A 10 -7.36 1.73 16.20
C GLY A 10 -6.58 0.96 17.26
N ALA A 11 -7.05 0.97 18.51
CA ALA A 11 -6.74 -0.12 19.44
C ALA A 11 -7.42 -1.41 18.93
N PRO A 12 -6.73 -2.55 18.83
CA PRO A 12 -7.39 -3.80 18.53
C PRO A 12 -8.12 -4.24 19.82
N ASP A 13 -9.44 -4.44 19.73
CA ASP A 13 -10.19 -5.08 20.81
C ASP A 13 -9.48 -6.38 21.21
N GLY A 14 -9.11 -6.45 22.49
CA GLY A 14 -8.10 -7.36 22.99
C GLY A 14 -8.49 -8.83 22.91
N SER A 15 -7.58 -9.67 22.42
CA SER A 15 -7.26 -10.99 23.02
C SER A 15 -6.08 -11.72 22.34
N GLY A 16 -5.39 -11.15 21.33
CA GLY A 16 -4.27 -11.85 20.68
C GLY A 16 -3.27 -10.95 19.96
N PRO A 17 -2.07 -11.47 19.64
CA PRO A 17 -1.07 -10.71 18.89
C PRO A 17 -1.62 -10.32 17.51
N ARG A 18 -1.45 -9.03 17.16
CA ARG A 18 -1.81 -8.51 15.83
C ARG A 18 -1.12 -9.30 14.75
N ARG A 19 -1.88 -9.82 13.78
CA ARG A 19 -1.32 -10.55 12.64
C ARG A 19 -0.48 -9.61 11.79
N MET A 20 0.78 -9.99 11.60
CA MET A 20 1.74 -9.26 10.80
C MET A 20 1.82 -9.91 9.41
N LEU A 21 1.54 -9.12 8.38
CA LEU A 21 1.65 -9.53 6.98
C LEU A 21 2.96 -9.01 6.40
N SER A 22 3.70 -9.89 5.73
CA SER A 22 4.87 -9.49 4.95
C SER A 22 4.46 -8.78 3.66
N GLU A 23 5.39 -8.02 3.07
CA GLU A 23 5.17 -7.38 1.76
C GLU A 23 4.60 -8.35 0.71
N LYS A 24 5.10 -9.59 0.65
CA LYS A 24 4.60 -10.61 -0.28
C LYS A 24 3.12 -10.93 -0.05
N GLN A 25 2.72 -11.15 1.21
CA GLN A 25 1.33 -11.46 1.56
C GLN A 25 0.40 -10.28 1.29
N VAL A 26 0.86 -9.05 1.55
CA VAL A 26 0.11 -7.84 1.22
C VAL A 26 -0.13 -7.74 -0.29
N LEU A 27 0.86 -8.10 -1.12
CA LEU A 27 0.73 -8.10 -2.58
C LEU A 27 -0.15 -9.24 -3.13
N GLU A 28 -0.32 -10.33 -2.37
CA GLU A 28 -1.28 -11.40 -2.70
C GLU A 28 -2.72 -10.96 -2.42
N ILE A 29 -2.93 -10.22 -1.33
CA ILE A 29 -4.24 -9.70 -0.93
C ILE A 29 -4.62 -8.47 -1.79
N VAL A 30 -3.68 -7.57 -2.02
CA VAL A 30 -3.88 -6.32 -2.76
C VAL A 30 -3.21 -6.49 -4.12
N PRO A 31 -3.97 -6.62 -5.23
CA PRO A 31 -3.45 -6.94 -6.55
C PRO A 31 -2.78 -5.73 -7.23
N VAL A 32 -1.80 -5.12 -6.56
CA VAL A 32 -1.01 -3.98 -7.03
C VAL A 32 0.47 -4.35 -7.06
N GLY A 33 1.28 -3.56 -7.78
CA GLY A 33 2.74 -3.73 -7.74
C GLY A 33 3.37 -3.09 -6.50
N ARG A 34 4.53 -3.60 -6.08
CA ARG A 34 5.33 -3.07 -4.95
C ARG A 34 5.55 -1.55 -5.03
N THR A 35 5.88 -1.04 -6.21
CA THR A 35 6.09 0.41 -6.41
C THR A 35 4.80 1.22 -6.27
N THR A 36 3.66 0.65 -6.62
CA THR A 36 2.34 1.28 -6.41
C THR A 36 2.03 1.34 -4.92
N LEU A 37 2.31 0.27 -4.17
CA LEU A 37 2.15 0.25 -2.71
C LEU A 37 2.89 1.41 -2.05
N TYR A 38 4.18 1.60 -2.38
CA TYR A 38 4.98 2.71 -1.85
C TYR A 38 4.45 4.09 -2.26
N ARG A 39 3.89 4.21 -3.47
CA ARG A 39 3.26 5.47 -3.92
C ARG A 39 1.97 5.74 -3.16
N MET A 40 1.16 4.71 -2.88
CA MET A 40 -0.07 4.85 -2.11
C MET A 40 0.22 5.16 -0.65
N GLU A 41 1.23 4.53 -0.06
CA GLU A 41 1.73 4.84 1.29
C GLU A 41 2.18 6.31 1.37
N LYS A 42 2.98 6.77 0.40
CA LYS A 42 3.40 8.18 0.30
C LYS A 42 2.22 9.13 0.10
N ALA A 43 1.18 8.71 -0.61
CA ALA A 43 -0.02 9.50 -0.85
C ALA A 43 -1.03 9.45 0.32
N GLY A 44 -0.76 8.69 1.40
CA GLY A 44 -1.69 8.49 2.50
C GLY A 44 -2.95 7.70 2.11
N ARG A 45 -2.88 6.96 0.99
CA ARG A 45 -3.97 6.12 0.44
C ARG A 45 -3.87 4.66 0.87
N PHE A 46 -2.77 4.28 1.53
CA PHE A 46 -2.52 2.93 2.01
C PHE A 46 -1.86 3.02 3.41
N PRO A 47 -2.16 2.09 4.34
CA PRO A 47 -1.55 2.07 5.66
C PRO A 47 -0.03 1.98 5.61
N ARG A 48 0.63 2.59 6.60
CA ARG A 48 2.10 2.64 6.67
C ARG A 48 2.67 1.28 7.04
N SER A 49 3.71 0.86 6.33
CA SER A 49 4.38 -0.40 6.66
C SER A 49 5.40 -0.18 7.78
N THR A 50 5.36 -1.02 8.80
CA THR A 50 6.29 -0.99 9.93
C THR A 50 7.55 -1.79 9.61
N TYR A 51 8.73 -1.21 9.86
CA TYR A 51 9.99 -1.93 9.73
C TYR A 51 10.26 -2.73 10.99
N ILE A 52 10.38 -4.05 10.85
CA ILE A 52 10.79 -4.94 11.95
C ILE A 52 12.28 -5.28 11.83
N SER A 53 12.82 -5.29 10.61
CA SER A 53 14.23 -5.54 10.34
C SER A 53 14.69 -4.60 9.23
N PRO A 54 16.00 -4.28 9.10
CA PRO A 54 16.52 -3.33 8.10
C PRO A 54 16.00 -3.58 6.68
N ASN A 55 15.78 -4.86 6.32
CA ASN A 55 15.28 -5.26 5.00
C ASN A 55 13.86 -5.83 5.02
N ARG A 56 13.15 -5.78 6.16
CA ARG A 56 11.81 -6.38 6.29
C ARG A 56 10.81 -5.39 6.83
N ARG A 57 9.80 -5.11 5.99
CA ARG A 57 8.61 -4.36 6.34
C ARG A 57 7.44 -5.31 6.52
N VAL A 58 6.59 -5.00 7.47
CA VAL A 58 5.32 -5.68 7.68
C VAL A 58 4.19 -4.67 7.74
N SER A 59 3.02 -5.09 7.33
CA SER A 59 1.77 -4.36 7.55
C SER A 59 0.92 -5.18 8.51
N TYR A 60 0.13 -4.52 9.35
CA TYR A 60 -0.79 -5.24 10.22
C TYR A 60 -2.08 -5.58 9.48
N GLU A 61 -2.58 -6.80 9.69
CA GLU A 61 -3.79 -7.29 9.02
C GLU A 61 -5.01 -6.43 9.33
N ASP A 62 -5.14 -5.93 10.55
CA ASP A 62 -6.22 -5.04 10.98
C ASP A 62 -6.21 -3.70 10.22
N GLU A 63 -5.05 -3.11 9.99
CA GLU A 63 -4.91 -1.91 9.17
C GLU A 63 -5.29 -2.16 7.70
N ILE A 64 -4.93 -3.33 7.16
CA ILE A 64 -5.33 -3.73 5.80
C ILE A 64 -6.84 -3.92 5.71
N VAL A 65 -7.44 -4.59 6.70
CA VAL A 65 -8.90 -4.82 6.76
C VAL A 65 -9.65 -3.50 6.90
N ALA A 66 -9.20 -2.61 7.81
CA ALA A 66 -9.78 -1.28 7.97
C ALA A 66 -9.67 -0.48 6.67
N TRP A 67 -8.53 -0.55 5.98
CA TRP A 67 -8.34 0.06 4.68
C TRP A 67 -9.26 -0.54 3.61
N GLN A 68 -9.43 -1.86 3.54
CA GLN A 68 -10.35 -2.50 2.58
C GLN A 68 -11.79 -2.04 2.81
N ASN A 69 -12.24 -1.94 4.06
CA ASN A 69 -13.57 -1.46 4.41
C ASN A 69 -13.75 0.04 4.11
N ALA A 70 -12.68 0.83 4.21
CA ALA A 70 -12.69 2.27 3.92
C ALA A 70 -12.54 2.58 2.42
N VAL A 71 -11.95 1.68 1.62
CA VAL A 71 -11.86 1.81 0.16
C VAL A 71 -13.20 1.39 -0.45
N ASP A 72 -14.17 2.29 -0.33
CA ASP A 72 -15.45 2.24 -1.07
C ASP A 72 -15.28 2.74 -2.53
N GLU A 73 -14.05 3.03 -2.94
CA GLU A 73 -13.67 3.50 -4.28
C GLU A 73 -12.65 2.54 -4.93
N PHE A 74 -12.89 1.24 -4.81
CA PHE A 74 -12.29 0.31 -5.75
C PHE A 74 -13.01 0.51 -7.10
N ASP A 75 -12.42 1.33 -7.98
CA ASP A 75 -12.78 1.40 -9.39
C ASP A 75 -12.02 0.28 -10.14
N PRO A 76 -12.61 -0.93 -10.31
CA PRO A 76 -12.02 -1.99 -11.12
C PRO A 76 -11.84 -1.58 -12.59
N GLY A 77 -12.47 -0.47 -12.99
CA GLY A 77 -12.43 0.14 -14.31
C GLY A 77 -11.42 1.28 -14.47
N ARG A 78 -10.60 1.61 -13.45
CA ARG A 78 -9.51 2.60 -13.60
C ARG A 78 -8.40 2.00 -14.45
N ARG A 79 -8.69 1.89 -15.76
CA ARG A 79 -7.84 1.31 -16.80
C ARG A 79 -6.43 1.82 -16.60
N ARG A 80 -5.48 0.89 -16.54
CA ARG A 80 -4.04 1.12 -16.66
C ARG A 80 -3.82 2.25 -17.68
N GLY A 81 -3.43 3.43 -17.18
CA GLY A 81 -3.24 4.60 -18.01
C GLY A 81 -2.42 4.23 -19.25
N LYS A 82 -2.92 4.63 -20.42
CA LYS A 82 -2.30 4.44 -21.73
C LYS A 82 -0.94 5.15 -21.73
N GLY A 83 0.09 4.47 -21.24
CA GLY A 83 1.29 5.14 -20.78
C GLY A 83 2.54 4.27 -20.77
N ARG A 84 2.70 3.44 -21.79
CA ARG A 84 4.04 3.15 -22.32
C ARG A 84 3.96 3.37 -23.82
N ARG A 85 4.35 4.56 -24.26
CA ARG A 85 4.67 4.79 -25.68
C ARG A 85 5.66 3.68 -26.07
N ARG A 86 5.36 2.94 -27.14
CA ARG A 86 6.34 2.04 -27.75
C ARG A 86 7.57 2.90 -28.01
N HIS A 87 8.70 2.55 -27.42
CA HIS A 87 9.97 3.14 -27.80
C HIS A 87 10.25 2.64 -29.22
N ILE A 88 9.76 3.38 -30.23
CA ILE A 88 10.28 3.27 -31.59
C ILE A 88 11.72 3.74 -31.47
N SER A 89 12.66 2.80 -31.46
CA SER A 89 14.06 3.13 -31.72
C SER A 89 14.14 3.57 -33.18
N PRO A 90 14.65 4.78 -33.51
CA PRO A 90 14.92 5.11 -34.89
C PRO A 90 16.09 4.24 -35.36
N ASN A 91 15.86 3.51 -36.44
CA ASN A 91 16.85 2.67 -37.11
C ASN A 91 18.01 3.55 -37.60
N PRO A 92 19.28 3.29 -37.27
CA PRO A 92 20.39 3.96 -37.93
C PRO A 92 20.56 3.38 -39.35
N ALA A 93 20.83 4.28 -40.29
CA ALA A 93 20.98 4.05 -41.73
C ALA A 93 22.10 3.06 -42.10
#